data_AF-E9J6G0-F1
#
_entry.id   AF-E9J6G0-F1
#
_cell.length_a   1.000
_cell.length_b   1.000
_cell.length_c   1.000
_cell.angle_alpha   90.00
_cell.angle_beta   90.00
_cell.angle_gamma   90.00
#
_symmetry.space_group_name_H-M   'P 1'
#
loop_
_entity.id
_entity.type
_entity.pdbx_description
1 polymer ?
#
loop_
_entity_poly.entity_id
_entity_poly.type
_entity_poly.pdbx_seq_one_letter_code
_entity_poly.pdbx_strand_id
1 'polypeptide(L)'
;GAPSRPPYLAPPPPPWAPLTLKVVGPEVLQRQHRAVVWIPGAPDEPAAVLERLERQNPGLSTGSWKIMAENVGATRDGRNLVLRIPESSVLKLKTPDFKPYLELDQVTFKVVLRPFIFIRETIK
;
A
#
# COMPACT_ATOMS: atom_id res chain seq x y z
N GLY A 1 -46.08 -22.47 10.24
CA GLY A 1 -45.03 -21.48 10.50
C GLY A 1 -44.32 -21.19 9.21
N ALA A 2 -44.29 -19.94 8.77
CA ALA A 2 -43.56 -19.56 7.56
C ALA A 2 -42.05 -19.58 7.81
N PRO A 3 -41.21 -20.03 6.87
CA PRO A 3 -39.77 -19.97 7.03
C PRO A 3 -39.28 -18.52 6.98
N SER A 4 -38.43 -18.19 7.95
CA SER A 4 -37.72 -16.91 8.09
C SER A 4 -36.90 -16.61 6.84
N ARG A 5 -37.12 -15.40 6.29
CA ARG A 5 -36.41 -14.87 5.13
C ARG A 5 -34.96 -14.53 5.52
N PRO A 6 -33.94 -14.91 4.74
CA PRO A 6 -32.55 -14.50 5.01
C PRO A 6 -32.38 -12.98 4.84
N PRO A 7 -31.40 -12.35 5.53
CA PRO A 7 -31.21 -10.91 5.46
C PRO A 7 -30.83 -10.51 4.03
N TYR A 8 -31.64 -9.60 3.48
CA TYR A 8 -31.52 -9.09 2.13
C TYR A 8 -30.12 -8.51 1.87
N LEU A 9 -29.42 -9.08 0.90
CA LEU A 9 -28.62 -8.25 -0.01
C LEU A 9 -29.61 -7.31 -0.69
N ALA A 10 -29.38 -6.00 -0.59
CA ALA A 10 -30.20 -5.01 -1.29
C ALA A 10 -30.22 -5.36 -2.79
N PRO A 11 -31.37 -5.26 -3.47
CA PRO A 11 -31.42 -5.46 -4.91
C PRO A 11 -30.46 -4.47 -5.59
N PRO A 12 -29.82 -4.86 -6.71
CA PRO A 12 -28.96 -3.94 -7.44
C PRO A 12 -29.75 -2.68 -7.84
N PRO A 13 -29.11 -1.50 -7.83
CA PRO A 13 -29.80 -0.28 -8.18
C PRO A 13 -30.37 -0.38 -9.61
N PRO A 14 -31.52 0.26 -9.88
CA PRO A 14 -32.10 0.26 -11.21
C PRO A 14 -31.14 0.92 -12.23
N PRO A 15 -31.23 0.57 -13.51
CA PRO A 15 -30.30 1.03 -14.54
C PRO A 15 -30.32 2.55 -14.78
N TRP A 16 -31.35 3.25 -14.29
CA TRP A 16 -31.49 4.70 -14.33
C TRP A 16 -31.05 5.40 -13.04
N ALA A 17 -30.58 4.65 -12.03
CA ALA A 17 -30.05 5.24 -10.81
C ALA A 17 -28.82 6.10 -11.14
N PRO A 18 -28.64 7.26 -10.47
CA PRO A 18 -27.47 8.10 -10.67
C PRO A 18 -26.21 7.28 -10.36
N LEU A 19 -25.39 7.05 -11.39
CA LEU A 19 -24.13 6.35 -11.26
C LEU A 19 -23.17 7.27 -10.51
N THR A 20 -22.82 6.93 -9.27
CA THR A 20 -21.73 7.62 -8.58
C THR A 20 -20.41 7.20 -9.21
N LEU A 21 -20.02 7.85 -10.30
CA LEU A 21 -18.70 7.72 -10.88
C LEU A 21 -17.68 8.27 -9.88
N LYS A 22 -17.06 7.39 -9.10
CA LYS A 22 -15.85 7.74 -8.38
C LYS A 22 -14.75 7.89 -9.43
N VAL A 23 -14.45 9.14 -9.80
CA VAL A 23 -13.23 9.45 -10.53
C VAL A 23 -12.07 9.04 -9.64
N VAL A 24 -11.41 7.96 -10.02
CA VAL A 24 -10.21 7.49 -9.34
C VAL A 24 -9.02 8.00 -10.16
N GLY A 25 -8.07 8.64 -9.50
CA GLY A 25 -6.87 9.15 -10.17
C GLY A 25 -6.10 8.03 -10.90
N PRO A 26 -5.35 8.35 -11.96
CA PRO A 26 -4.59 7.39 -12.76
C PRO A 26 -3.61 6.56 -11.91
N GLU A 27 -3.23 7.02 -10.72
CA GLU A 27 -2.38 6.30 -9.77
C GLU A 27 -2.98 4.97 -9.30
N VAL A 28 -4.31 4.83 -9.32
CA VAL A 28 -4.99 3.56 -8.96
C VAL A 28 -4.95 2.53 -10.08
N LEU A 29 -4.73 2.97 -11.32
CA LEU A 29 -4.52 2.08 -12.47
C LEU A 29 -3.06 1.63 -12.60
N GLN A 30 -2.12 2.31 -11.93
CA GLN A 30 -0.72 1.93 -11.99
C GLN A 30 -0.48 0.57 -11.34
N ARG A 31 0.45 -0.20 -11.91
CA ARG A 31 0.88 -1.47 -11.33
C ARG A 31 1.47 -1.21 -9.95
N GLN A 32 0.95 -1.90 -8.95
CA GLN A 32 1.40 -1.77 -7.57
C GLN A 32 2.12 -3.03 -7.13
N HIS A 33 3.19 -2.85 -6.36
CA HIS A 33 4.03 -3.90 -5.83
C HIS A 33 4.03 -3.87 -4.31
N ARG A 34 4.11 -5.06 -3.70
CA ARG A 34 4.32 -5.16 -2.26
C ARG A 34 5.80 -4.95 -1.97
N ALA A 35 6.11 -4.08 -1.03
CA ALA A 35 7.44 -3.86 -0.50
C ALA A 35 7.45 -4.02 1.01
N VAL A 36 8.57 -4.49 1.56
CA VAL A 36 8.82 -4.49 3.00
C VAL A 36 10.04 -3.62 3.25
N VAL A 37 9.92 -2.69 4.19
CA VAL A 37 11.04 -1.83 4.61
C VAL A 37 11.23 -1.96 6.11
N TRP A 38 12.50 -2.07 6.52
CA TRP A 38 12.89 -1.96 7.92
C TRP A 38 13.03 -0.49 8.29
N ILE A 39 12.33 -0.07 9.34
CA ILE A 39 12.40 1.27 9.91
C ILE A 39 13.15 1.15 11.25
N PRO A 40 14.36 1.71 11.35
CA PRO A 40 15.12 1.68 12.60
C PRO A 40 14.51 2.62 13.65
N GLY A 41 14.81 2.32 14.92
CA GLY A 41 14.47 3.19 16.04
C GLY A 41 13.03 3.05 16.56
N ALA A 42 12.60 4.05 17.33
CA ALA A 42 11.29 4.03 17.98
C ALA A 42 10.15 4.06 16.93
N PRO A 43 9.03 3.39 17.21
CA PRO A 43 7.88 3.41 16.32
C PRO A 43 7.25 4.82 16.25
N ASP A 44 7.57 5.57 15.20
CA ASP A 44 6.87 6.80 14.82
C ASP A 44 5.50 6.51 14.18
N GLU A 45 4.71 7.53 13.85
CA GLU A 45 3.52 7.33 13.03
C GLU A 45 3.93 6.95 11.59
N PRO A 46 3.39 5.88 10.99
CA PRO A 46 3.78 5.45 9.64
C PRO A 46 3.62 6.53 8.56
N ALA A 47 2.60 7.39 8.66
CA ALA A 47 2.41 8.51 7.75
C ALA A 47 3.57 9.52 7.84
N ALA A 48 3.98 9.87 9.05
CA ALA A 48 5.13 10.75 9.29
C ALA A 48 6.44 10.13 8.79
N VAL A 49 6.60 8.81 8.90
CA VAL A 49 7.75 8.08 8.34
C VAL A 49 7.78 8.20 6.82
N LEU A 50 6.64 8.03 6.14
CA LEU A 50 6.56 8.16 4.68
C LEU A 50 6.84 9.60 4.21
N GLU A 51 6.27 10.60 4.87
CA GLU A 51 6.53 12.01 4.57
C GLU A 51 8.02 12.35 4.72
N ARG A 52 8.64 11.88 5.81
CA ARG A 52 10.08 12.07 6.06
C ARG A 52 10.92 11.37 4.99
N LEU A 53 10.55 10.14 4.61
CA LEU A 53 11.21 9.38 3.55
C LEU A 53 11.15 10.12 2.21
N GLU A 54 9.99 10.64 1.81
CA GLU A 54 9.85 11.43 0.57
C GLU A 54 10.70 12.70 0.60
N ARG A 55 10.66 13.44 1.71
CA ARG A 55 11.45 14.67 1.88
C ARG A 55 12.95 14.41 1.82
N GLN A 56 13.41 13.30 2.38
CA GLN A 56 14.83 12.95 2.45
C GLN A 56 15.35 12.30 1.17
N ASN A 57 14.49 11.70 0.35
CA ASN A 57 14.91 10.89 -0.78
C ASN A 57 14.32 11.41 -2.10
N PRO A 58 14.97 12.41 -2.73
CA PRO A 58 14.52 12.97 -4.00
C PRO A 58 14.27 11.90 -5.06
N GLY A 59 13.06 11.92 -5.63
CA GLY A 59 12.61 10.98 -6.64
C GLY A 59 11.85 9.77 -6.11
N LEU A 60 11.64 9.65 -4.79
CA LEU A 60 10.55 8.84 -4.24
C LEU A 60 9.33 9.73 -4.03
N SER A 61 8.19 9.30 -4.55
CA SER A 61 6.89 9.93 -4.28
C SER A 61 6.03 8.97 -3.47
N THR A 62 5.96 9.21 -2.17
CA THR A 62 5.29 8.33 -1.21
C THR A 62 3.81 8.62 -1.04
N GLY A 63 3.31 9.77 -1.53
CA GLY A 63 1.89 10.14 -1.43
C GLY A 63 0.88 9.15 -2.03
N SER A 64 1.33 8.26 -2.93
CA SER A 64 0.49 7.18 -3.49
C SER A 64 0.68 5.82 -2.83
N TRP A 65 1.60 5.71 -1.88
CA TRP A 65 1.92 4.46 -1.20
C TRP A 65 0.83 4.13 -0.18
N LYS A 66 0.57 2.84 0.01
CA LYS A 66 -0.41 2.38 1.01
C LYS A 66 0.26 1.49 2.04
N ILE A 67 0.02 1.78 3.31
CA ILE A 67 0.42 0.93 4.42
C ILE A 67 -0.53 -0.27 4.46
N MET A 68 0.03 -1.47 4.32
CA MET A 68 -0.70 -2.74 4.33
C MET A 68 -0.61 -3.42 5.69
N ALA A 69 0.51 -3.27 6.38
CA ALA A 69 0.72 -3.73 7.75
C ALA A 69 1.83 -2.90 8.41
N GLU A 70 1.69 -2.69 9.71
CA GLU A 70 2.62 -1.95 10.56
C GLU A 70 3.08 -2.83 11.73
N ASN A 71 4.16 -2.40 12.40
CA ASN A 71 4.73 -3.06 13.58
C ASN A 71 5.06 -4.56 13.38
N VAL A 72 5.32 -4.97 12.13
CA VAL A 72 5.64 -6.36 11.81
C VAL A 72 7.04 -6.69 12.33
N GLY A 73 7.12 -7.58 13.32
CA GLY A 73 8.38 -7.90 13.99
C GLY A 73 8.99 -6.71 14.70
N ALA A 74 8.16 -5.82 15.28
CA ALA A 74 8.64 -4.67 16.04
C ALA A 74 9.45 -5.11 17.26
N THR A 75 10.63 -4.50 17.42
CA THR A 75 11.51 -4.61 18.58
C THR A 75 11.84 -3.20 19.09
N ARG A 76 12.74 -3.10 20.07
CA ARG A 76 13.29 -1.81 20.50
C ARG A 76 14.18 -1.16 19.43
N ASP A 77 14.68 -1.94 18.48
CA ASP A 77 15.64 -1.50 17.47
C ASP A 77 14.96 -1.04 16.18
N GLY A 78 13.66 -1.30 16.03
CA GLY A 78 12.90 -0.93 14.84
C GLY A 78 11.73 -1.85 14.56
N ARG A 79 11.17 -1.72 13.36
CA ARG A 79 10.03 -2.50 12.89
C ARG A 79 9.99 -2.60 11.37
N ASN A 80 9.27 -3.59 10.84
CA ASN A 80 8.95 -3.60 9.42
C ASN A 80 7.63 -2.88 9.13
N LEU A 81 7.63 -2.09 8.05
CA LEU A 81 6.44 -1.62 7.38
C LEU A 81 6.23 -2.43 6.10
N VAL A 82 5.01 -2.93 5.91
CA VAL A 82 4.59 -3.57 4.67
C VAL A 82 3.81 -2.54 3.87
N LEU A 83 4.30 -2.23 2.68
CA LEU A 83 3.82 -1.17 1.83
C LEU A 83 3.33 -1.72 0.51
N ARG A 84 2.40 -1.01 -0.10
CA ARG A 84 2.02 -1.16 -1.50
C ARG A 84 2.44 0.10 -2.24
N ILE A 85 3.38 -0.05 -3.15
CA ILE A 85 4.08 1.06 -3.81
C ILE A 85 3.87 0.98 -5.33
N PRO A 86 3.81 2.10 -6.05
CA PRO A 86 3.71 2.11 -7.51
C PRO A 86 5.01 1.61 -8.16
N GLU A 87 4.90 1.10 -9.39
CA GLU A 87 6.03 0.64 -10.19
C GLU A 87 7.12 1.70 -10.37
N SER A 88 6.76 2.98 -10.47
CA SER A 88 7.73 4.09 -10.53
C SER A 88 8.69 4.11 -9.34
N SER A 89 8.17 3.87 -8.13
CA SER A 89 8.97 3.78 -6.91
C SER A 89 9.86 2.54 -6.92
N VAL A 90 9.37 1.41 -7.45
CA VAL A 90 10.19 0.20 -7.61
C VAL A 90 11.36 0.44 -8.56
N LEU A 91 11.14 1.12 -9.68
CA LEU A 91 12.20 1.44 -10.64
C LEU A 91 13.26 2.35 -10.01
N LYS A 92 12.84 3.36 -9.25
CA LYS A 92 13.76 4.23 -8.51
C LYS A 92 14.58 3.45 -7.49
N LEU A 93 13.92 2.61 -6.68
CA LEU A 93 14.57 1.77 -5.66
C LEU A 93 15.56 0.74 -6.23
N LYS A 94 15.43 0.37 -7.50
CA LYS A 94 16.34 -0.55 -8.21
C LYS A 94 17.52 0.15 -8.87
N THR A 95 17.54 1.48 -8.90
CA THR A 95 18.66 2.22 -9.49
C THR A 95 19.91 1.99 -8.64
N PRO A 96 21.04 1.53 -9.21
CA PRO A 96 22.21 1.12 -8.43
C PRO A 96 22.76 2.18 -7.46
N ASP A 97 22.73 3.44 -7.88
CA ASP A 97 23.24 4.57 -7.09
C ASP A 97 22.20 5.12 -6.11
N PHE A 98 20.98 4.60 -6.13
CA PHE A 98 19.92 5.07 -5.26
C PHE A 98 19.93 4.31 -3.93
N LYS A 99 20.41 4.98 -2.89
CA LYS A 99 20.51 4.45 -1.52
C LYS A 99 19.57 5.23 -0.61
N PRO A 100 18.32 4.76 -0.42
CA PRO A 100 17.38 5.50 0.39
C PRO A 100 17.79 5.50 1.86
N TYR A 101 17.57 6.61 2.53
CA TYR A 101 17.88 6.77 3.96
C TYR A 101 16.68 7.34 4.70
N LEU A 102 16.60 7.05 6.00
CA LEU A 102 15.65 7.65 6.90
C LEU A 102 16.45 8.19 8.09
N GLU A 103 16.33 9.49 8.34
CA GLU A 103 17.17 10.19 9.31
C GLU A 103 18.67 10.08 8.99
N LEU A 104 19.40 9.24 9.71
CA LEU A 104 20.83 8.98 9.54
C LEU A 104 21.13 7.55 9.09
N ASP A 105 20.11 6.71 8.97
CA ASP A 105 20.24 5.29 8.67
C ASP A 105 19.82 4.98 7.24
N GLN A 106 20.62 4.17 6.55
CA GLN A 106 20.23 3.64 5.25
C GLN A 106 19.11 2.60 5.44
N VAL A 107 18.01 2.77 4.71
CA VAL A 107 16.88 1.83 4.74
C VAL A 107 16.91 0.92 3.51
N THR A 108 16.57 -0.36 3.69
CA THR A 108 16.54 -1.33 2.59
C THR A 108 15.11 -1.75 2.29
N PHE A 109 14.73 -1.66 1.01
CA PHE A 109 13.43 -2.12 0.51
C PHE A 109 13.55 -3.51 -0.09
N LYS A 110 12.76 -4.45 0.44
CA LYS A 110 12.56 -5.78 -0.16
C LYS A 110 11.28 -5.76 -0.99
N VAL A 111 11.41 -5.61 -2.31
CA VAL A 111 10.25 -5.59 -3.23
C VAL A 111 9.88 -7.00 -3.66
N VAL A 112 8.63 -7.39 -3.45
CA VAL A 112 8.07 -8.66 -3.93
C VAL A 112 7.56 -8.44 -5.36
N LEU A 113 8.33 -8.93 -6.33
CA LEU A 113 8.05 -8.74 -7.76
C LEU A 113 7.13 -9.81 -8.36
N ARG A 114 6.79 -10.86 -7.62
CA ARG A 114 5.89 -11.90 -8.13
C ARG A 114 4.48 -11.32 -8.30
N PRO A 115 3.81 -11.58 -9.44
CA PRO A 115 2.43 -11.17 -9.62
C PRO A 115 1.55 -11.94 -8.64
N PHE A 116 0.93 -11.22 -7.71
CA PHE A 116 -0.25 -11.74 -7.02
C PHE A 116 -1.43 -11.54 -7.98
N ILE A 117 -1.89 -12.62 -8.59
CA ILE A 117 -3.17 -12.63 -9.29
C ILE A 117 -4.23 -12.38 -8.22
N PHE A 118 -4.91 -11.23 -8.31
CA PHE A 118 -6.09 -10.96 -7.52
C PHE A 118 -7.23 -11.78 -8.13
N ILE A 119 -7.33 -13.06 -7.76
CA ILE A 119 -8.54 -13.83 -8.03
C ILE A 119 -9.59 -13.24 -7.09
N ARG A 120 -10.50 -12.42 -7.63
CA ARG A 120 -11.79 -12.19 -6.99
C ARG A 120 -12.49 -13.54 -6.97
N GLU A 121 -12.44 -14.21 -5.83
CA GLU A 121 -13.28 -15.36 -5.58
C GLU A 121 -14.71 -14.85 -5.41
N THR A 122 -15.49 -14.93 -6.48
CA THR A 122 -16.94 -14.80 -6.42
C THR A 122 -17.44 -16.08 -5.78
N ILE A 123 -17.66 -16.05 -4.46
CA ILE A 123 -18.30 -17.16 -3.75
C ILE A 123 -19.74 -17.26 -4.29
N LYS A 124 -20.09 -18.47 -4.74
CA LYS A 124 -21.39 -18.87 -5.29
C LYS A 124 -22.47 -18.94 -4.21
#